data_AF-Q28QR9-F1
#
_entry.id   AF-Q28QR9-F1
#
_cell.length_a   1.000
_cell.length_b   1.000
_cell.length_c   1.000
_cell.angle_alpha   90.00
_cell.angle_beta   90.00
_cell.angle_gamma   90.00
#
_symmetry.space_group_name_H-M   'P 1'
#
loop_
_entity.id
_entity.type
_entity.pdbx_description
1 polymer ?
#
loop_
_entity_poly.entity_id
_entity_poly.type
_entity_poly.pdbx_seq_one_letter_code
_entity_poly.pdbx_strand_id
1 'polypeptide(L)'
;MPCLLALVLCHIAPAAAQSPDQSTVFGDWERVCSTDGACVFSQANADADTNDIRMRTEISRVSDTQILMSVVVPDSVLLTEGPWLTIDGIYVGELNYVQCPGGCLARILFTDQQFRLVSGGTRGVITVTAGGQRVGLVVSMDGLQDGLASLDDL
;
A
#
# COMPACT_ATOMS: atom_id res chain seq x y z
N MET A 1 -59.50 16.08 -32.85
CA MET A 1 -58.76 14.92 -33.37
C MET A 1 -57.41 14.85 -32.63
N PRO A 2 -57.33 14.23 -31.44
CA PRO A 2 -56.07 14.12 -30.70
C PRO A 2 -55.33 12.85 -31.15
N CYS A 3 -54.07 13.01 -31.57
CA CYS A 3 -53.18 11.91 -31.91
C CYS A 3 -52.41 11.49 -30.63
N LEU A 4 -52.29 10.17 -30.46
CA LEU A 4 -52.01 9.44 -29.23
C LEU A 4 -50.65 9.72 -28.57
N LEU A 5 -50.67 9.65 -27.24
CA LEU A 5 -49.55 9.31 -26.35
C LEU A 5 -48.89 7.97 -26.77
N ALA A 6 -47.56 7.95 -26.90
CA ALA A 6 -46.76 6.73 -26.81
C ALA A 6 -45.88 6.81 -25.55
N LEU A 7 -46.25 6.06 -24.52
CA LEU A 7 -45.49 5.90 -23.28
C LEU A 7 -44.33 4.93 -23.55
N VAL A 8 -43.10 5.44 -23.71
CA VAL A 8 -41.88 4.60 -23.77
C VAL A 8 -41.47 4.29 -22.34
N LEU A 9 -41.73 3.06 -21.88
CA LEU A 9 -41.17 2.55 -20.63
C LEU A 9 -39.66 2.33 -20.80
N CYS A 10 -38.87 3.29 -20.35
CA CYS A 10 -37.44 3.11 -20.12
C CYS A 10 -37.27 2.07 -19.00
N HIS A 11 -36.94 0.82 -19.36
CA HIS A 11 -36.51 -0.18 -18.39
C HIS A 11 -35.15 0.23 -17.86
N ILE A 12 -35.15 0.88 -16.69
CA ILE A 12 -33.95 1.14 -15.91
C ILE A 12 -33.49 -0.23 -15.41
N ALA A 13 -32.56 -0.86 -16.13
CA ALA A 13 -31.85 -2.01 -15.62
C ALA A 13 -31.11 -1.56 -14.34
N PRO A 14 -31.22 -2.28 -13.22
CA PRO A 14 -30.39 -1.97 -12.06
C PRO A 14 -28.94 -2.09 -12.49
N ALA A 15 -28.18 -0.99 -12.32
CA ALA A 15 -26.74 -1.03 -12.42
C ALA A 15 -26.25 -2.11 -11.43
N ALA A 16 -25.66 -3.18 -11.95
CA ALA A 16 -24.99 -4.17 -11.11
C ALA A 16 -23.91 -3.41 -10.33
N ALA A 17 -24.10 -3.31 -9.01
CA ALA A 17 -23.09 -2.79 -8.11
C ALA A 17 -21.78 -3.54 -8.37
N GLN A 18 -20.72 -2.78 -8.60
CA GLN A 18 -19.35 -3.29 -8.69
C GLN A 18 -19.14 -4.17 -7.45
N SER A 19 -18.78 -5.44 -7.65
CA SER A 19 -18.41 -6.33 -6.54
C SER A 19 -17.40 -5.56 -5.69
N PRO A 20 -17.71 -5.22 -4.42
CA PRO A 20 -16.75 -4.50 -3.61
C PRO A 20 -15.54 -5.41 -3.49
N ASP A 21 -14.35 -4.89 -3.82
CA ASP A 21 -13.09 -5.56 -3.51
C ASP A 21 -13.18 -6.06 -2.06
N GLN A 22 -12.81 -7.32 -1.83
CA GLN A 22 -12.93 -7.91 -0.50
C GLN A 22 -11.88 -7.27 0.41
N SER A 23 -12.27 -6.17 1.07
CA SER A 23 -11.45 -5.47 2.05
C SER A 23 -11.49 -6.21 3.39
N THR A 24 -10.32 -6.38 4.01
CA THR A 24 -10.18 -6.89 5.38
C THR A 24 -9.16 -6.04 6.13
N VAL A 25 -9.54 -5.53 7.31
CA VAL A 25 -8.69 -4.66 8.13
C VAL A 25 -7.97 -5.47 9.22
N PHE A 26 -6.69 -5.16 9.43
CA PHE A 26 -5.80 -5.73 10.43
C PHE A 26 -5.02 -4.59 11.11
N GLY A 27 -5.48 -4.13 12.28
CA GLY A 27 -4.88 -2.98 12.95
C GLY A 27 -4.87 -1.74 12.05
N ASP A 28 -3.69 -1.20 11.78
CA ASP A 28 -3.49 -0.03 10.90
C ASP A 28 -3.41 -0.37 9.40
N TRP A 29 -3.58 -1.65 9.06
CA TRP A 29 -3.45 -2.13 7.69
C TRP A 29 -4.75 -2.68 7.12
N GLU A 30 -4.85 -2.64 5.80
CA GLU A 30 -6.00 -3.12 5.04
C GLU A 30 -5.54 -3.99 3.87
N ARG A 31 -6.06 -5.22 3.79
CA ARG A 31 -5.91 -6.08 2.61
C ARG A 31 -7.06 -5.82 1.67
N VAL A 32 -6.73 -5.45 0.43
CA VAL A 32 -7.69 -5.27 -0.67
C VAL A 32 -7.33 -6.24 -1.77
N CYS A 33 -8.30 -7.03 -2.23
CA CYS A 33 -8.12 -8.01 -3.29
C CYS A 33 -8.98 -7.67 -4.50
N SER A 34 -8.38 -7.67 -5.69
CA SER A 34 -9.09 -7.50 -6.95
C SER A 34 -9.77 -8.79 -7.40
N THR A 35 -10.68 -8.66 -8.37
CA THR A 35 -11.49 -9.79 -8.87
C THR A 35 -10.64 -10.89 -9.54
N ASP A 36 -9.44 -10.57 -10.01
CA ASP A 36 -8.48 -11.51 -10.59
C ASP A 36 -7.61 -12.24 -9.53
N GLY A 37 -7.84 -11.97 -8.24
CA GLY A 37 -7.17 -12.64 -7.13
C GLY A 37 -5.87 -11.97 -6.66
N ALA A 38 -5.44 -10.87 -7.28
CA ALA A 38 -4.30 -10.11 -6.78
C ALA A 38 -4.69 -9.34 -5.52
N CYS A 39 -3.87 -9.41 -4.46
CA CYS A 39 -4.11 -8.71 -3.22
C CYS A 39 -2.96 -7.77 -2.88
N VAL A 40 -3.33 -6.61 -2.31
CA VAL A 40 -2.40 -5.63 -1.77
C VAL A 40 -2.76 -5.41 -0.31
N PHE A 41 -1.75 -5.45 0.55
CA PHE A 41 -1.87 -5.15 1.96
C PHE A 41 -1.25 -3.78 2.24
N SER A 42 -2.07 -2.81 2.60
CA SER A 42 -1.68 -1.39 2.58
C SER A 42 -1.93 -0.70 3.90
N GLN A 43 -1.09 0.29 4.20
CA GLN A 43 -1.33 1.30 5.22
C GLN A 43 -1.01 2.69 4.66
N ALA A 44 -1.58 3.72 5.27
CA ALA A 44 -1.27 5.10 4.96
C ALA A 44 -1.03 5.89 6.24
N ASN A 45 0.07 6.65 6.26
CA ASN A 45 0.36 7.61 7.30
C ASN A 45 -0.16 8.96 6.84
N ALA A 46 -1.10 9.52 7.58
CA ALA A 46 -1.57 10.89 7.38
C ALA A 46 -0.88 11.85 8.34
N ASP A 47 -0.75 13.10 7.92
CA ASP A 47 -0.45 14.21 8.81
C ASP A 47 -1.62 14.40 9.78
N ALA A 48 -1.36 14.51 11.08
CA ALA A 48 -2.42 14.60 12.09
C ALA A 48 -3.21 15.91 12.02
N ASP A 49 -2.58 16.99 11.54
CA ASP A 49 -3.19 18.32 11.50
C ASP A 49 -3.93 18.55 10.18
N THR A 50 -3.36 18.10 9.06
CA THR A 50 -3.93 18.35 7.72
C THR A 50 -4.67 17.16 7.12
N ASN A 51 -4.51 15.95 7.68
CA ASN A 51 -5.00 14.68 7.13
C ASN A 51 -4.42 14.34 5.73
N ASP A 52 -3.35 15.03 5.31
CA ASP A 52 -2.66 14.74 4.06
C ASP A 52 -1.87 13.43 4.18
N ILE A 53 -1.99 12.55 3.19
CA ILE A 53 -1.22 11.30 3.16
C ILE A 53 0.26 11.65 2.95
N ARG A 54 1.07 11.38 3.97
CA ARG A 54 2.52 11.58 3.97
C ARG A 54 3.27 10.40 3.38
N MET A 55 2.76 9.19 3.58
CA MET A 55 3.38 7.97 3.10
C MET A 55 2.31 6.90 2.93
N ARG A 56 2.41 6.13 1.85
CA ARG A 56 1.64 4.89 1.67
C ARG A 56 2.60 3.73 1.57
N THR A 57 2.37 2.69 2.35
CA THR A 57 3.16 1.46 2.29
C THR A 57 2.24 0.33 1.88
N GLU A 58 2.69 -0.45 0.91
CA GLU A 58 1.98 -1.58 0.34
C GLU A 58 2.89 -2.79 0.33
N ILE A 59 2.33 -3.95 0.69
CA ILE A 59 2.99 -5.24 0.59
C ILE A 59 2.14 -6.13 -0.30
N SER A 60 2.78 -6.79 -1.26
CA SER A 60 2.12 -7.75 -2.14
C SER A 60 3.01 -8.97 -2.39
N ARG A 61 2.35 -10.08 -2.71
CA ARG A 61 2.99 -11.31 -3.15
C ARG A 61 3.09 -11.27 -4.68
N VAL A 62 4.31 -11.35 -5.21
CA VAL A 62 4.57 -11.32 -6.67
C VAL A 62 4.77 -12.72 -7.24
N SER A 63 5.22 -13.66 -6.39
CA SER A 63 5.26 -15.10 -6.67
C SER A 63 5.25 -15.87 -5.34
N ASP A 64 5.25 -17.20 -5.40
CA ASP A 64 5.25 -18.10 -4.24
C ASP A 64 6.35 -17.77 -3.20
N THR A 65 7.47 -17.20 -3.66
CA THR A 65 8.65 -16.91 -2.82
C THR A 65 9.01 -15.43 -2.76
N GLN A 66 8.29 -14.57 -3.49
CA GLN A 66 8.68 -13.17 -3.63
C GLN A 66 7.63 -12.24 -3.03
N ILE A 67 8.02 -11.57 -1.95
CA ILE A 67 7.27 -10.50 -1.33
C ILE A 67 7.85 -9.16 -1.75
N LEU A 68 7.00 -8.27 -2.24
CA LEU A 68 7.34 -6.92 -2.65
C LEU A 68 6.77 -5.94 -1.64
N MET A 69 7.61 -5.04 -1.15
CA MET A 69 7.16 -3.81 -0.49
C MET A 69 7.30 -2.64 -1.44
N SER A 70 6.22 -1.89 -1.60
CA SER A 70 6.15 -0.63 -2.33
C SER A 70 5.85 0.50 -1.35
N VAL A 71 6.58 1.60 -1.44
CA VAL A 71 6.35 2.79 -0.60
C VAL A 71 6.26 4.01 -1.51
N VAL A 72 5.18 4.78 -1.36
CA VAL A 72 5.06 6.10 -1.98
C VAL A 72 5.44 7.14 -0.94
N VAL A 73 6.52 7.88 -1.21
CA VAL A 73 6.99 9.00 -0.39
C VAL A 73 6.75 10.34 -1.12
N PRO A 74 6.72 11.49 -0.42
CA PRO A 74 6.48 12.79 -1.05
C PRO A 74 7.59 13.19 -2.04
N ASP A 75 7.28 14.12 -2.94
CA ASP A 75 8.16 14.50 -4.07
C ASP A 75 9.45 15.25 -3.68
N SER A 76 9.65 15.60 -2.41
CA SER A 76 10.79 16.39 -1.92
C SER A 76 12.03 15.56 -1.53
N VAL A 77 12.15 14.35 -2.08
CA VAL A 77 13.19 13.36 -1.75
C VAL A 77 14.36 13.34 -2.75
N LEU A 78 15.53 12.90 -2.29
CA LEU A 78 16.73 12.74 -3.11
C LEU A 78 16.69 11.40 -3.86
N LEU A 79 16.47 11.44 -5.17
CA LEU A 79 16.28 10.23 -5.98
C LEU A 79 17.53 9.36 -6.18
N THR A 80 18.71 9.91 -5.92
CA THR A 80 19.98 9.17 -6.03
C THR A 80 20.25 8.28 -4.82
N GLU A 81 19.51 8.46 -3.72
CA GLU A 81 19.61 7.66 -2.50
C GLU A 81 18.24 7.07 -2.18
N GLY A 82 18.09 5.76 -2.29
CA GLY A 82 16.83 5.09 -2.03
C GLY A 82 16.42 5.18 -0.56
N PRO A 83 15.11 5.10 -0.23
CA PRO A 83 14.69 4.99 1.15
C PRO A 83 15.24 3.71 1.77
N TRP A 84 15.80 3.76 2.98
CA TRP A 84 16.14 2.54 3.70
C TRP A 84 15.06 2.15 4.70
N LEU A 85 14.82 0.85 4.79
CA LEU A 85 13.95 0.24 5.78
C LEU A 85 14.80 -0.26 6.96
N THR A 86 14.39 0.14 8.15
CA THR A 86 14.86 -0.44 9.41
C THR A 86 13.69 -1.04 10.18
N ILE A 87 13.96 -2.17 10.84
CA ILE A 87 13.02 -2.82 11.76
C ILE A 87 13.74 -2.98 13.09
N ASP A 88 13.17 -2.44 14.16
CA ASP A 88 13.75 -2.42 15.51
C ASP A 88 15.18 -1.83 15.54
N GLY A 89 15.44 -0.86 14.64
CA GLY A 89 16.76 -0.23 14.47
C GLY A 89 17.77 -1.05 13.67
N ILE A 90 17.41 -2.25 13.22
CA ILE A 90 18.24 -3.10 12.36
C ILE A 90 17.96 -2.75 10.90
N TYR A 91 19.03 -2.54 10.12
CA TYR A 91 18.93 -2.32 8.68
C TYR A 91 18.41 -3.58 7.98
N VAL A 92 17.30 -3.44 7.26
CA VAL A 92 16.70 -4.52 6.47
C VAL A 92 17.13 -4.41 5.00
N GLY A 93 17.06 -3.22 4.42
CA GLY A 93 17.40 -3.02 3.02
C GLY A 93 17.09 -1.62 2.52
N GLU A 94 17.49 -1.36 1.28
CA GLU A 94 17.22 -0.12 0.55
C GLU A 94 16.17 -0.37 -0.53
N LEU A 95 15.19 0.52 -0.61
CA LEU A 95 14.16 0.54 -1.64
C LEU A 95 14.68 1.37 -2.82
N ASN A 96 14.44 0.89 -4.05
CA ASN A 96 14.85 1.60 -5.26
C ASN A 96 13.69 2.42 -5.80
N TYR A 97 13.93 3.70 -6.11
CA TYR A 97 12.93 4.53 -6.80
C TYR A 97 12.63 3.99 -8.19
N VAL A 98 11.34 3.97 -8.53
CA VAL A 98 10.82 3.48 -9.81
C VAL A 98 10.27 4.62 -10.65
N GLN A 99 9.43 5.48 -10.07
CA GLN A 99 8.78 6.61 -10.74
C GLN A 99 8.24 7.63 -9.72
N CYS A 100 8.03 8.89 -10.12
CA CYS A 100 7.52 9.96 -9.26
C CYS A 100 6.24 10.73 -9.71
N PRO A 101 5.24 10.14 -10.39
CA PRO A 101 3.98 10.83 -10.65
C PRO A 101 3.07 10.80 -9.40
N GLY A 102 2.91 11.94 -8.72
CA GLY A 102 2.01 12.08 -7.55
C GLY A 102 2.57 11.45 -6.27
N GLY A 103 3.89 11.56 -6.06
CA GLY A 103 4.66 10.83 -5.06
C GLY A 103 5.72 9.96 -5.72
N CYS A 104 6.86 9.80 -5.05
CA CYS A 104 7.94 8.94 -5.48
C CYS A 104 7.74 7.51 -4.97
N LEU A 105 7.45 6.60 -5.89
CA LEU A 105 7.32 5.18 -5.65
C LEU A 105 8.72 4.54 -5.54
N ALA A 106 9.00 3.90 -4.41
CA ALA A 106 10.18 3.09 -4.18
C ALA A 106 9.80 1.64 -3.86
N ARG A 107 10.65 0.68 -4.24
CA ARG A 107 10.35 -0.76 -4.11
C ARG A 107 11.54 -1.56 -3.58
N ILE A 108 11.25 -2.55 -2.74
CA ILE A 108 12.20 -3.61 -2.35
C ILE A 108 11.52 -4.97 -2.48
N LEU A 109 12.22 -5.89 -3.16
CA LEU A 109 11.88 -7.31 -3.14
C LEU A 109 12.61 -7.94 -1.96
N PHE A 110 11.86 -8.55 -1.04
CA PHE A 110 12.47 -9.15 0.14
C PHE A 110 13.10 -10.50 -0.16
N THR A 111 14.27 -10.72 0.43
CA THR A 111 14.79 -12.06 0.72
C THR A 111 14.05 -12.65 1.92
N ASP A 112 14.08 -13.98 2.08
CA ASP A 112 13.47 -14.65 3.25
C ASP A 112 13.98 -14.09 4.59
N GLN A 113 15.26 -13.71 4.65
CA GLN A 113 15.83 -13.13 5.87
C GLN A 113 15.25 -11.76 6.17
N GLN A 114 15.12 -10.90 5.16
CA GLN A 114 14.52 -9.57 5.31
C GLN A 114 13.05 -9.68 5.68
N PHE A 115 12.32 -10.59 5.02
CA PHE A 115 10.91 -10.81 5.31
C PHE A 115 10.68 -11.27 6.76
N ARG A 116 11.52 -12.19 7.27
CA ARG A 116 11.46 -12.60 8.69
C ARG A 116 11.71 -11.45 9.68
N LEU A 117 12.60 -10.51 9.35
CA LEU A 117 12.82 -9.32 10.18
C LEU A 117 11.57 -8.45 10.20
N VAL A 118 10.97 -8.21 9.03
CA VAL A 118 9.76 -7.39 8.90
C VAL A 118 8.58 -8.02 9.62
N SER A 119 8.33 -9.31 9.43
CA SER A 119 7.15 -10.00 10.00
C SER A 119 7.22 -10.21 11.51
N GLY A 120 8.42 -10.26 12.10
CA GLY A 120 8.61 -10.40 13.55
C GLY A 120 8.93 -9.10 14.29
N GLY A 121 8.96 -7.96 13.58
CA GLY A 121 9.40 -6.69 14.12
C GLY A 121 8.33 -5.91 14.89
N THR A 122 8.77 -5.01 15.77
CA THR A 122 7.85 -4.17 16.57
C THR A 122 7.84 -2.70 16.20
N ARG A 123 8.90 -2.22 15.52
CA ARG A 123 9.02 -0.83 15.09
C ARG A 123 9.66 -0.72 13.71
N GLY A 124 8.89 -0.30 12.71
CA GLY A 124 9.39 -0.04 11.36
C GLY A 124 9.64 1.45 11.09
N VAL A 125 10.73 1.75 10.39
CA VAL A 125 11.04 3.12 9.93
C VAL A 125 11.59 3.08 8.52
N ILE A 126 10.93 3.80 7.61
CA ILE A 126 11.45 4.17 6.29
C ILE A 126 12.17 5.51 6.45
N THR A 127 13.45 5.58 6.14
CA THR A 127 14.17 6.86 6.16
C THR A 127 14.44 7.33 4.75
N VAL A 128 14.14 8.59 4.49
CA VAL A 128 14.42 9.27 3.22
C VAL A 128 15.37 10.44 3.43
N THR A 129 16.16 10.77 2.41
CA THR A 129 16.89 12.04 2.37
C THR A 129 16.01 13.08 1.67
N ALA A 130 15.60 14.14 2.37
CA ALA A 130 14.79 15.23 1.84
C ALA A 130 15.39 16.59 2.26
N GLY A 131 15.59 17.51 1.31
CA GLY A 131 16.20 18.81 1.58
C GLY A 131 17.60 18.74 2.21
N GLY A 132 18.36 17.67 1.94
CA GLY A 132 19.68 17.42 2.55
C GLY A 132 19.65 16.91 3.99
N GLN A 133 18.46 16.60 4.53
CA GLN A 133 18.27 16.04 5.86
C GLN A 133 17.66 14.65 5.77
N ARG A 134 18.01 13.77 6.72
CA ARG A 134 17.40 12.45 6.85
C ARG A 134 16.13 12.54 7.68
N VAL A 135 15.04 12.04 7.14
CA VAL A 135 13.71 12.07 7.77
C VAL A 135 13.21 10.64 7.90
N GLY A 136 12.85 10.23 9.12
CA GLY A 136 12.26 8.92 9.41
C GLY A 136 10.73 8.99 9.37
N LEU A 137 10.12 8.13 8.57
CA LEU A 137 8.69 7.92 8.47
C LEU A 137 8.37 6.56 9.12
N VAL A 138 7.52 6.57 10.14
CA VAL A 138 7.17 5.36 10.88
C VAL A 138 6.31 4.45 10.00
N VAL A 139 6.60 3.17 9.98
CA VAL A 139 5.74 2.14 9.41
C VAL A 139 4.99 1.53 10.60
N SER A 140 3.64 1.58 10.60
CA SER A 140 2.91 0.89 11.67
C SER A 140 3.13 -0.60 11.57
N MET A 141 3.35 -1.22 12.73
CA MET A 141 3.50 -2.66 12.88
C MET A 141 2.22 -3.29 13.45
N ASP A 142 1.23 -2.48 13.85
CA ASP A 142 -0.01 -2.96 14.42
C ASP A 142 -0.86 -3.67 13.36
N GLY A 143 -1.11 -4.97 13.56
CA GLY A 143 -1.81 -5.82 12.60
C GLY A 143 -0.98 -6.28 11.39
N LEU A 144 0.29 -5.89 11.28
CA LEU A 144 1.15 -6.29 10.15
C LEU A 144 1.30 -7.81 10.08
N GLN A 145 1.61 -8.46 11.20
CA GLN A 145 1.87 -9.90 11.23
C GLN A 145 0.63 -10.71 10.79
N ASP A 146 -0.54 -10.38 11.33
CA ASP A 146 -1.79 -11.07 11.02
C ASP A 146 -2.18 -10.85 9.55
N GLY A 147 -2.02 -9.63 9.04
CA GLY A 147 -2.33 -9.36 7.65
C GLY A 147 -1.32 -9.97 6.66
N LEU A 148 -0.03 -10.09 7.03
CA LEU A 148 0.94 -10.85 6.23
C LEU A 148 0.56 -12.32 6.13
N ALA A 149 0.15 -12.95 7.23
CA ALA A 149 -0.33 -14.34 7.20
C ALA A 149 -1.55 -14.49 6.28
N SER A 150 -2.40 -13.46 6.20
CA SER A 150 -3.55 -13.45 5.29
C SER A 150 -3.18 -13.38 3.79
N LEU A 151 -1.93 -13.04 3.46
CA LEU A 151 -1.41 -13.11 2.07
C LEU A 151 -0.86 -14.50 1.72
N ASP A 152 -0.72 -15.40 2.70
CA ASP A 152 -0.24 -16.77 2.52
C ASP A 152 -1.39 -17.76 2.20
N ASP A 153 -2.64 -17.36 2.44
CA ASP A 153 -3.84 -18.17 2.23
C ASP A 153 -4.34 -18.19 0.76
N LEU A 154 -3.54 -17.69 -0.19
CA LEU A 154 -3.88 -17.55 -1.62
C LEU A 154 -2.94 -18.34 -2.53
#